data_AF-A0A6A7BRV7-F1
#
_entry.id   AF-A0A6A7BRV7-F1
#
_cell.length_a   1.000
_cell.length_b   1.000
_cell.length_c   1.000
_cell.angle_alpha   90.00
_cell.angle_beta   90.00
_cell.angle_gamma   90.00
#
_symmetry.space_group_name_H-M   'P 1'
#
loop_
_entity.id
_entity.type
_entity.pdbx_description
1 polymer ?
#
loop_
_entity_poly.entity_id
_entity_poly.type
_entity_poly.pdbx_seq_one_letter_code
_entity_poly.pdbx_strand_id
1 'polypeptide(L)'
;MVGLPGSNGNALTSAWFDKLKDCCEELPDLQEWLSQEVDVLKSFYFGEKNTEDAAYAITRPISTNPVPKVEYSYTPQLVALDSLWSIILSTLLACPENRVEDMFNLLDAISKIPDKMHKGEAKNPANNELLTWKGIPYFGAALHEFYYPEPGVAHDKYKDDPKELESERRTYLEMQDLTARIIAHGIFLPSYTDIVYIIRCLEQKDDAKDVGEPFFGIKFDFEIPAMAYRFRSYGKEIYRMVVKSDTVETGWTSQEEPEGVKKFDNGQQRWDFWKKRFTEMAENYDDENVRKAAKEILGYMADAEANDRKEPEKSVDVL
;
A
#
# COMPACT_ATOMS: atom_id res chain seq x y z
N MET A 1 -15.70 -7.54 8.77
CA MET A 1 -14.56 -7.92 7.92
C MET A 1 -14.67 -9.41 7.63
N VAL A 2 -14.92 -9.79 6.37
CA VAL A 2 -14.88 -11.21 5.96
C VAL A 2 -13.45 -11.67 6.22
N GLY A 3 -13.26 -12.72 7.03
CA GLY A 3 -11.93 -13.18 7.42
C GLY A 3 -11.04 -13.37 6.19
N LEU A 4 -9.85 -12.77 6.23
CA LEU A 4 -8.84 -12.96 5.18
C LEU A 4 -8.61 -14.47 5.05
N PRO A 5 -8.84 -15.06 3.86
CA PRO A 5 -8.50 -16.46 3.68
C PRO A 5 -7.00 -16.60 3.92
N GLY A 6 -6.61 -17.57 4.75
CA GLY A 6 -5.20 -17.89 4.92
C GLY A 6 -4.56 -18.12 3.55
N SER A 7 -3.33 -17.64 3.41
CA SER A 7 -2.44 -17.59 2.24
C SER A 7 -2.13 -18.94 1.54
N ASN A 8 -3.02 -19.91 1.65
CA ASN A 8 -3.03 -21.13 0.86
C ASN A 8 -3.64 -20.78 -0.50
N GLY A 9 -2.80 -20.62 -1.53
CA GLY A 9 -3.12 -20.22 -2.91
C GLY A 9 -4.17 -21.06 -3.66
N ASN A 10 -5.35 -21.19 -3.08
CA ASN A 10 -6.54 -21.76 -3.64
C ASN A 10 -7.28 -20.64 -4.39
N ALA A 11 -7.81 -20.96 -5.57
CA ALA A 11 -8.63 -20.02 -6.32
C ALA A 11 -9.85 -19.56 -5.49
N LEU A 12 -10.14 -18.26 -5.51
CA LEU A 12 -11.37 -17.72 -4.95
C LEU A 12 -12.59 -18.41 -5.58
N THR A 13 -13.57 -18.72 -4.75
CA THR A 13 -14.80 -19.41 -5.16
C THR A 13 -15.93 -18.41 -5.36
N SER A 14 -16.97 -18.79 -6.10
CA SER A 14 -18.21 -18.02 -6.18
C SER A 14 -18.73 -17.64 -4.79
N ALA A 15 -18.75 -18.61 -3.87
CA ALA A 15 -19.25 -18.41 -2.51
C ALA A 15 -18.40 -17.43 -1.69
N TRP A 16 -17.13 -17.21 -2.05
CA TRP A 16 -16.30 -16.19 -1.41
C TRP A 16 -16.76 -14.79 -1.82
N PHE A 17 -17.00 -14.56 -3.12
CA PHE A 17 -17.56 -13.30 -3.61
C PHE A 17 -18.96 -13.06 -3.08
N ASP A 18 -19.80 -14.09 -3.02
CA ASP A 18 -21.18 -13.95 -2.53
C ASP A 18 -21.22 -13.44 -1.07
N LYS A 19 -20.22 -13.80 -0.24
CA LYS A 19 -20.06 -13.27 1.14
C LYS A 19 -19.64 -11.80 1.20
N LEU A 20 -18.98 -11.27 0.16
CA LEU A 20 -18.60 -9.85 0.14
C LEU A 20 -19.81 -8.93 0.00
N LYS A 21 -20.92 -9.45 -0.54
CA LYS A 21 -22.15 -8.67 -0.68
C LYS A 21 -22.69 -8.23 0.68
N ASP A 22 -22.52 -9.02 1.73
CA ASP A 22 -23.10 -8.75 3.05
C ASP A 22 -22.36 -7.63 3.83
N CYS A 23 -21.43 -6.90 3.20
CA CYS A 23 -20.61 -5.90 3.88
C CYS A 23 -21.31 -4.53 4.11
N CYS A 24 -22.52 -4.30 3.57
CA CYS A 24 -23.23 -3.01 3.63
C CYS A 24 -24.73 -3.13 3.99
N GLU A 25 -25.10 -4.11 4.82
CA GLU A 25 -26.51 -4.39 5.19
C GLU A 25 -27.26 -3.18 5.76
N GLU A 26 -26.55 -2.24 6.38
CA GLU A 26 -27.15 -1.07 7.05
C GLU A 26 -27.58 0.06 6.09
N LEU A 27 -27.21 -0.01 4.79
CA LEU A 27 -27.52 1.02 3.79
C LEU A 27 -28.07 0.38 2.49
N PRO A 28 -29.39 0.17 2.37
CA PRO A 28 -30.00 -0.61 1.29
C PRO A 28 -29.65 -0.15 -0.14
N ASP A 29 -29.59 1.16 -0.38
CA ASP A 29 -29.22 1.71 -1.69
C ASP A 29 -27.76 1.36 -2.06
N LEU A 30 -26.85 1.39 -1.07
CA LEU A 30 -25.46 1.01 -1.26
C LEU A 30 -25.28 -0.50 -1.37
N GLN A 31 -26.11 -1.27 -0.67
CA GLN A 31 -26.12 -2.72 -0.74
C GLN A 31 -26.42 -3.21 -2.16
N GLU A 32 -27.34 -2.55 -2.87
CA GLU A 32 -27.62 -2.87 -4.27
C GLU A 32 -26.41 -2.56 -5.16
N TRP A 33 -25.79 -1.39 -4.99
CA TRP A 33 -24.61 -0.99 -5.79
C TRP A 33 -23.44 -1.95 -5.57
N LEU A 34 -23.12 -2.22 -4.31
CA LEU A 34 -22.06 -3.14 -3.93
C LEU A 34 -22.32 -4.54 -4.47
N SER A 35 -23.57 -5.02 -4.42
CA SER A 35 -23.92 -6.34 -4.98
C SER A 35 -23.63 -6.41 -6.48
N GLN A 36 -23.95 -5.36 -7.23
CA GLN A 36 -23.63 -5.26 -8.66
C GLN A 36 -22.11 -5.23 -8.90
N GLU A 37 -21.38 -4.43 -8.12
CA GLU A 37 -19.92 -4.33 -8.21
C GLU A 37 -19.24 -5.66 -7.92
N VAL A 38 -19.68 -6.39 -6.89
CA VAL A 38 -19.19 -7.73 -6.54
C VAL A 38 -19.48 -8.73 -7.65
N ASP A 39 -20.66 -8.72 -8.26
CA ASP A 39 -21.00 -9.62 -9.37
C ASP A 39 -20.12 -9.37 -10.60
N VAL A 40 -19.81 -8.10 -10.89
CA VAL A 40 -18.89 -7.76 -11.98
C VAL A 40 -17.47 -8.22 -11.64
N LEU A 41 -16.99 -7.95 -10.42
CA LEU A 41 -15.65 -8.34 -9.98
C LEU A 41 -15.46 -9.86 -10.01
N LYS A 42 -16.49 -10.60 -9.58
CA LYS A 42 -16.57 -12.06 -9.66
C LYS A 42 -16.48 -12.54 -11.12
N SER A 43 -17.26 -11.95 -12.03
CA SER A 43 -17.26 -12.31 -13.45
C SER A 43 -15.88 -12.05 -14.09
N PHE A 44 -15.26 -10.92 -13.76
CA PHE A 44 -13.89 -10.59 -14.16
C PHE A 44 -12.89 -11.61 -13.61
N TYR A 45 -12.97 -11.91 -12.31
CA TYR A 45 -12.10 -12.89 -11.68
C TYR A 45 -12.25 -14.29 -12.31
N PHE A 46 -13.43 -14.70 -12.78
CA PHE A 46 -13.58 -15.98 -13.48
C PHE A 46 -13.29 -15.93 -14.99
N GLY A 47 -12.84 -14.78 -15.51
CA GLY A 47 -12.52 -14.60 -16.92
C GLY A 47 -13.73 -14.52 -17.84
N GLU A 48 -14.93 -14.33 -17.28
CA GLU A 48 -16.19 -14.14 -18.01
C GLU A 48 -16.32 -12.71 -18.55
N LYS A 49 -15.50 -11.79 -18.03
CA LYS A 49 -15.48 -10.38 -18.42
C LYS A 49 -14.05 -9.90 -18.64
N ASN A 50 -13.83 -9.12 -19.69
CA ASN A 50 -12.54 -8.46 -19.92
C ASN A 50 -12.35 -7.26 -18.98
N THR A 51 -11.13 -6.74 -18.94
CA THR A 51 -10.69 -5.67 -18.05
C THR A 51 -11.47 -4.37 -18.24
N GLU A 52 -11.66 -3.92 -19.48
CA GLU A 52 -12.33 -2.66 -19.80
C GLU A 52 -13.83 -2.71 -19.48
N ASP A 53 -14.51 -3.80 -19.83
CA ASP A 53 -15.93 -4.01 -19.55
C ASP A 53 -16.19 -4.21 -18.05
N ALA A 54 -15.21 -4.77 -17.33
CA ALA A 54 -15.24 -4.88 -15.87
C ALA A 54 -15.07 -3.51 -15.22
N ALA A 55 -14.05 -2.74 -15.61
CA ALA A 55 -13.81 -1.38 -15.11
C ALA A 55 -15.02 -0.47 -15.33
N TYR A 56 -15.58 -0.46 -16.54
CA TYR A 56 -16.75 0.35 -16.85
C TYR A 56 -17.97 -0.04 -16.02
N ALA A 57 -18.22 -1.34 -15.82
CA ALA A 57 -19.39 -1.78 -15.08
C ALA A 57 -19.24 -1.66 -13.56
N ILE A 58 -18.05 -1.89 -13.00
CA ILE A 58 -17.75 -1.68 -11.57
C ILE A 58 -17.93 -0.20 -11.20
N THR A 59 -17.50 0.72 -12.06
CA THR A 59 -17.59 2.17 -11.76
C THR A 59 -18.98 2.75 -11.97
N ARG A 60 -19.89 2.00 -12.64
CA ARG A 60 -21.17 2.53 -13.09
C ARG A 60 -22.12 2.90 -11.95
N PRO A 61 -22.32 2.08 -10.90
CA PRO A 61 -23.23 2.41 -9.81
C PRO A 61 -22.86 3.73 -9.14
N ILE A 62 -21.58 3.94 -8.83
CA ILE A 62 -21.08 5.20 -8.23
C ILE A 62 -21.14 6.37 -9.22
N SER A 63 -20.85 6.16 -10.50
CA SER A 63 -20.86 7.25 -11.50
C SER A 63 -22.27 7.75 -11.82
N THR A 64 -23.26 6.86 -11.80
CA THR A 64 -24.61 7.14 -12.31
C THR A 64 -25.65 7.44 -11.25
N ASN A 65 -25.37 7.20 -9.98
CA ASN A 65 -26.27 7.53 -8.89
C ASN A 65 -25.84 8.82 -8.17
N PRO A 66 -26.75 9.58 -7.53
CA PRO A 66 -26.37 10.75 -6.74
C PRO A 66 -25.54 10.35 -5.51
N VAL A 67 -25.04 11.33 -4.76
CA VAL A 67 -24.40 11.06 -3.46
C VAL A 67 -25.43 10.40 -2.53
N PRO A 68 -25.11 9.24 -1.90
CA PRO A 68 -26.04 8.57 -1.00
C PRO A 68 -26.35 9.47 0.20
N LYS A 69 -27.60 9.47 0.65
CA LYS A 69 -28.02 10.21 1.84
C LYS A 69 -27.75 9.35 3.07
N VAL A 70 -26.62 9.59 3.72
CA VAL A 70 -26.22 8.88 4.94
C VAL A 70 -26.35 9.84 6.13
N GLU A 71 -27.24 9.54 7.09
CA GLU A 71 -27.57 10.46 8.19
C GLU A 71 -26.40 10.74 9.16
N TYR A 72 -25.38 9.87 9.19
CA TYR A 72 -24.29 9.91 10.16
C TYR A 72 -22.87 9.99 9.57
N SER A 73 -22.73 10.15 8.24
CA SER A 73 -21.41 10.27 7.61
C SER A 73 -21.04 11.74 7.38
N TYR A 74 -19.85 12.12 7.82
CA TYR A 74 -19.28 13.43 7.51
C TYR A 74 -18.84 13.55 6.03
N THR A 75 -18.76 12.43 5.31
CA THR A 75 -18.39 12.34 3.90
C THR A 75 -19.21 11.28 3.17
N PRO A 76 -20.53 11.48 2.98
CA PRO A 76 -21.41 10.47 2.37
C PRO A 76 -20.97 10.03 0.97
N GLN A 77 -20.32 10.92 0.22
CA GLN A 77 -19.75 10.64 -1.11
C GLN A 77 -18.59 9.62 -1.10
N LEU A 78 -18.02 9.32 0.07
CA LEU A 78 -16.89 8.38 0.20
C LEU A 78 -17.35 6.99 0.59
N VAL A 79 -18.50 6.85 1.25
CA VAL A 79 -18.98 5.57 1.77
C VAL A 79 -19.08 4.52 0.66
N ALA A 80 -19.55 4.89 -0.54
CA ALA A 80 -19.61 3.97 -1.67
C ALA A 80 -18.22 3.59 -2.21
N LEU A 81 -17.27 4.54 -2.21
CA LEU A 81 -15.89 4.29 -2.63
C LEU A 81 -15.17 3.39 -1.63
N ASP A 82 -15.33 3.63 -0.34
CA ASP A 82 -14.70 2.83 0.71
C ASP A 82 -15.16 1.37 0.65
N SER A 83 -16.45 1.13 0.40
CA SER A 83 -16.99 -0.22 0.19
C SER A 83 -16.41 -0.88 -1.06
N LEU A 84 -16.36 -0.16 -2.20
CA LEU A 84 -15.77 -0.66 -3.44
C LEU A 84 -14.27 -0.99 -3.26
N TRP A 85 -13.52 -0.10 -2.64
CA TRP A 85 -12.10 -0.31 -2.38
C TRP A 85 -11.87 -1.46 -1.41
N SER A 86 -12.70 -1.59 -0.38
CA SER A 86 -12.63 -2.72 0.56
C SER A 86 -12.81 -4.07 -0.13
N ILE A 87 -13.76 -4.21 -1.07
CA ILE A 87 -13.94 -5.48 -1.80
C ILE A 87 -12.80 -5.76 -2.79
N ILE A 88 -12.26 -4.71 -3.44
CA ILE A 88 -11.13 -4.87 -4.37
C ILE A 88 -9.86 -5.24 -3.60
N LEU A 89 -9.57 -4.57 -2.48
CA LEU A 89 -8.44 -4.87 -1.60
C LEU A 89 -8.56 -6.28 -1.01
N SER A 90 -9.74 -6.66 -0.53
CA SER A 90 -9.99 -8.03 -0.06
C SER A 90 -9.72 -9.06 -1.15
N THR A 91 -10.10 -8.75 -2.40
CA THR A 91 -9.88 -9.63 -3.55
C THR A 91 -8.40 -9.70 -3.92
N LEU A 92 -7.68 -8.57 -3.89
CA LEU A 92 -6.24 -8.50 -4.14
C LEU A 92 -5.43 -9.32 -3.13
N LEU A 93 -5.75 -9.22 -1.84
CA LEU A 93 -5.09 -9.99 -0.77
C LEU A 93 -5.33 -11.49 -0.90
N ALA A 94 -6.54 -11.87 -1.29
CA ALA A 94 -6.94 -13.26 -1.41
C ALA A 94 -6.59 -13.86 -2.78
N CYS A 95 -6.16 -13.04 -3.73
CA CYS A 95 -5.90 -13.44 -5.11
C CYS A 95 -4.67 -14.37 -5.19
N PRO A 96 -4.72 -15.47 -5.95
CA PRO A 96 -3.52 -16.23 -6.24
C PRO A 96 -2.57 -15.40 -7.13
N GLU A 97 -1.27 -15.62 -6.96
CA GLU A 97 -0.21 -14.80 -7.59
C GLU A 97 -0.37 -14.65 -9.11
N ASN A 98 -0.84 -15.69 -9.79
CA ASN A 98 -1.04 -15.71 -11.24
C ASN A 98 -2.23 -14.84 -11.72
N ARG A 99 -3.01 -14.25 -10.82
CA ARG A 99 -4.18 -13.40 -11.11
C ARG A 99 -4.02 -11.97 -10.60
N VAL A 100 -2.96 -11.68 -9.86
CA VAL A 100 -2.74 -10.34 -9.31
C VAL A 100 -2.50 -9.31 -10.42
N GLU A 101 -1.80 -9.67 -11.50
CA GLU A 101 -1.57 -8.77 -12.63
C GLU A 101 -2.88 -8.36 -13.32
N ASP A 102 -3.84 -9.29 -13.46
CA ASP A 102 -5.19 -8.97 -13.97
C ASP A 102 -5.88 -7.93 -13.09
N MET A 103 -5.77 -8.07 -11.77
CA MET A 103 -6.37 -7.14 -10.81
C MET A 103 -5.73 -5.73 -10.88
N PHE A 104 -4.42 -5.65 -11.11
CA PHE A 104 -3.77 -4.35 -11.32
C PHE A 104 -4.15 -3.73 -12.66
N ASN A 105 -4.30 -4.53 -13.72
CA ASN A 105 -4.84 -4.05 -15.00
C ASN A 105 -6.27 -3.52 -14.84
N LEU A 106 -7.09 -4.16 -14.00
CA LEU A 106 -8.43 -3.66 -13.66
C LEU A 106 -8.37 -2.30 -12.96
N LEU A 107 -7.49 -2.11 -11.97
CA LEU A 107 -7.31 -0.81 -11.29
C LEU A 107 -6.84 0.29 -12.26
N ASP A 108 -5.88 -0.01 -13.12
CA ASP A 108 -5.41 0.91 -14.15
C ASP A 108 -6.54 1.28 -15.14
N ALA A 109 -7.35 0.30 -15.57
CA ALA A 109 -8.51 0.54 -16.41
C ALA A 109 -9.59 1.39 -15.71
N ILE A 110 -9.86 1.15 -14.43
CA ILE A 110 -10.75 2.00 -13.61
C ILE A 110 -10.22 3.43 -13.60
N SER A 111 -8.90 3.62 -13.42
CA SER A 111 -8.28 4.95 -13.37
C SER A 111 -8.45 5.77 -14.67
N LYS A 112 -8.78 5.10 -15.77
CA LYS A 112 -8.96 5.70 -17.11
C LYS A 112 -10.44 5.94 -17.46
N ILE A 113 -11.38 5.56 -16.59
CA ILE A 113 -12.80 5.82 -16.82
C ILE A 113 -13.05 7.34 -16.80
N PRO A 114 -13.64 7.92 -17.88
CA PRO A 114 -13.80 9.36 -18.01
C PRO A 114 -14.98 9.93 -17.19
N ASP A 115 -15.79 9.06 -16.60
CA ASP A 115 -16.97 9.44 -15.84
C ASP A 115 -16.61 10.21 -14.57
N LYS A 116 -17.52 11.12 -14.18
CA LYS A 116 -17.47 11.80 -12.88
C LYS A 116 -18.22 10.97 -11.86
N MET A 117 -17.77 11.05 -10.61
CA MET A 117 -18.42 10.35 -9.52
C MET A 117 -19.72 11.03 -9.11
N HIS A 118 -20.70 10.22 -8.73
CA HIS A 118 -22.01 10.64 -8.23
C HIS A 118 -22.74 11.65 -9.12
N LYS A 119 -22.89 11.37 -10.43
CA LYS A 119 -23.44 12.32 -11.42
C LYS A 119 -22.71 13.68 -11.47
N GLY A 120 -21.46 13.74 -10.98
CA GLY A 120 -20.70 14.98 -10.85
C GLY A 120 -21.08 15.83 -9.64
N GLU A 121 -21.71 15.25 -8.62
CA GLU A 121 -22.01 15.92 -7.34
C GLU A 121 -20.82 15.84 -6.37
N ALA A 122 -20.04 14.75 -6.44
CA ALA A 122 -18.95 14.50 -5.50
C ALA A 122 -17.72 15.37 -5.78
N LYS A 123 -17.17 15.94 -4.71
CA LYS A 123 -16.04 16.87 -4.77
C LYS A 123 -14.95 16.49 -3.78
N ASN A 124 -13.71 16.76 -4.17
CA ASN A 124 -12.57 16.67 -3.29
C ASN A 124 -12.65 17.80 -2.23
N PRO A 125 -12.68 17.48 -0.92
CA PRO A 125 -12.77 18.48 0.14
C PRO A 125 -11.60 19.47 0.18
N ALA A 126 -10.41 19.08 -0.30
CA ALA A 126 -9.20 19.90 -0.23
C ALA A 126 -9.18 21.02 -1.28
N ASN A 127 -9.69 20.77 -2.48
CA ASN A 127 -9.62 21.72 -3.61
C ASN A 127 -10.97 22.02 -4.29
N ASN A 128 -12.06 21.40 -3.83
CA ASN A 128 -13.43 21.55 -4.34
C ASN A 128 -13.60 21.15 -5.83
N GLU A 129 -12.63 20.45 -6.42
CA GLU A 129 -12.74 19.89 -7.76
C GLU A 129 -13.65 18.66 -7.76
N LEU A 130 -14.25 18.38 -8.91
CA LEU A 130 -15.10 17.20 -9.09
C LEU A 130 -14.26 15.94 -9.01
N LEU A 131 -14.72 14.96 -8.24
CA LEU A 131 -14.09 13.65 -8.19
C LEU A 131 -14.30 12.90 -9.51
N THR A 132 -13.21 12.31 -10.00
CA THR A 132 -13.14 11.47 -11.19
C THR A 132 -12.45 10.18 -10.82
N TRP A 133 -12.51 9.17 -11.68
CA TRP A 133 -11.79 7.91 -11.44
C TRP A 133 -10.27 8.02 -11.59
N LYS A 134 -9.76 9.13 -12.15
CA LYS A 134 -8.32 9.36 -12.32
C LYS A 134 -7.59 9.23 -10.98
N GLY A 135 -6.58 8.36 -10.97
CA GLY A 135 -5.75 8.11 -9.79
C GLY A 135 -6.48 7.40 -8.65
N ILE A 136 -7.61 6.72 -8.93
CA ILE A 136 -8.38 5.88 -8.00
C ILE A 136 -8.60 6.55 -6.63
N PRO A 137 -9.45 7.60 -6.58
CA PRO A 137 -9.51 8.49 -5.43
C PRO A 137 -9.88 7.73 -4.15
N TYR A 138 -9.23 8.08 -3.04
CA TYR A 138 -9.39 7.45 -1.72
C TYR A 138 -8.97 5.98 -1.61
N PHE A 139 -8.44 5.34 -2.66
CA PHE A 139 -7.93 3.97 -2.56
C PHE A 139 -6.81 3.84 -1.51
N GLY A 140 -5.95 4.85 -1.37
CA GLY A 140 -4.89 4.87 -0.36
C GLY A 140 -5.41 5.03 1.07
N ALA A 141 -6.51 5.79 1.24
CA ALA A 141 -7.17 5.92 2.54
C ALA A 141 -7.84 4.59 2.93
N ALA A 142 -8.56 3.96 1.99
CA ALA A 142 -9.13 2.64 2.20
C ALA A 142 -8.05 1.59 2.52
N LEU A 143 -6.91 1.61 1.81
CA LEU A 143 -5.77 0.72 2.10
C LEU A 143 -5.22 0.92 3.52
N HIS A 144 -5.12 2.17 3.98
CA HIS A 144 -4.69 2.49 5.34
C HIS A 144 -5.72 2.04 6.39
N GLU A 145 -7.02 2.31 6.18
CA GLU A 145 -8.09 1.89 7.10
C GLU A 145 -8.27 0.37 7.16
N PHE A 146 -7.96 -0.32 6.06
CA PHE A 146 -7.90 -1.78 6.03
C PHE A 146 -6.83 -2.35 6.99
N TYR A 147 -5.85 -1.52 7.36
CA TYR A 147 -4.71 -1.87 8.20
C TYR A 147 -4.78 -1.20 9.59
N TYR A 148 -5.58 -1.79 10.47
CA TYR A 148 -5.54 -1.46 11.90
C TYR A 148 -5.64 -2.76 12.73
N PRO A 149 -4.73 -2.99 13.71
CA PRO A 149 -3.86 -2.02 14.37
C PRO A 149 -2.43 -1.88 13.80
N GLU A 150 -1.81 -0.70 14.00
CA GLU A 150 -0.38 -0.43 13.71
C GLU A 150 0.57 -1.35 14.52
N PRO A 151 1.83 -1.58 14.09
CA PRO A 151 2.71 -2.58 14.69
C PRO A 151 2.95 -2.41 16.19
N GLY A 152 3.14 -1.18 16.67
CA GLY A 152 3.31 -0.90 18.09
C GLY A 152 2.05 -1.19 18.90
N VAL A 153 0.87 -0.89 18.35
CA VAL A 153 -0.43 -1.17 18.98
C VAL A 153 -0.67 -2.67 19.04
N ALA A 154 -0.40 -3.40 17.95
CA ALA A 154 -0.50 -4.85 17.90
C ALA A 154 0.43 -5.50 18.93
N HIS A 155 1.70 -5.07 18.96
CA HIS A 155 2.69 -5.57 19.90
C HIS A 155 2.24 -5.35 21.35
N ASP A 156 1.80 -4.16 21.71
CA ASP A 156 1.43 -3.86 23.10
C ASP A 156 0.13 -4.55 23.53
N LYS A 157 -0.83 -4.70 22.61
CA LYS A 157 -2.11 -5.37 22.86
C LYS A 157 -1.95 -6.88 23.02
N TYR A 158 -1.06 -7.50 22.24
CA TYR A 158 -0.92 -8.96 22.16
C TYR A 158 0.43 -9.50 22.64
N LYS A 159 1.25 -8.71 23.33
CA LYS A 159 2.55 -9.15 23.90
C LYS A 159 2.49 -10.42 24.74
N ASP A 160 1.34 -10.68 25.38
CA ASP A 160 1.11 -11.84 26.24
C ASP A 160 0.44 -13.01 25.49
N ASP A 161 0.11 -12.84 24.20
CA ASP A 161 -0.42 -13.87 23.30
C ASP A 161 0.44 -13.99 22.02
N PRO A 162 1.51 -14.82 22.05
CA PRO A 162 2.41 -14.96 20.92
C PRO A 162 1.74 -15.45 19.63
N LYS A 163 0.60 -16.17 19.72
CA LYS A 163 -0.10 -16.66 18.53
C LYS A 163 -0.86 -15.53 17.87
N GLU A 164 -1.53 -14.70 18.65
CA GLU A 164 -2.25 -13.55 18.13
C GLU A 164 -1.27 -12.51 17.59
N LEU A 165 -0.17 -12.24 18.31
CA LEU A 165 0.87 -11.33 17.83
C LEU A 165 1.47 -11.78 16.49
N GLU A 166 1.73 -13.09 16.32
CA GLU A 166 2.22 -13.63 15.05
C GLU A 166 1.15 -13.56 13.94
N SER A 167 -0.12 -13.72 14.27
CA SER A 167 -1.22 -13.55 13.31
C SER A 167 -1.31 -12.10 12.81
N GLU A 168 -1.24 -11.13 13.72
CA GLU A 168 -1.23 -9.69 13.39
C GLU A 168 0.01 -9.31 12.57
N ARG A 169 1.18 -9.85 12.93
CA ARG A 169 2.41 -9.70 12.12
C ARG A 169 2.22 -10.21 10.70
N ARG A 170 1.69 -11.42 10.52
CA ARG A 170 1.46 -11.98 9.19
C ARG A 170 0.51 -11.09 8.38
N THR A 171 -0.60 -10.66 8.98
CA THR A 171 -1.55 -9.74 8.33
C THR A 171 -0.86 -8.45 7.92
N TYR A 172 -0.04 -7.85 8.79
CA TYR A 172 0.74 -6.66 8.44
C TYR A 172 1.63 -6.90 7.23
N LEU A 173 2.38 -8.00 7.23
CA LEU A 173 3.33 -8.31 6.16
C LEU A 173 2.63 -8.58 4.83
N GLU A 174 1.48 -9.27 4.83
CA GLU A 174 0.66 -9.46 3.62
C GLU A 174 0.17 -8.11 3.06
N MET A 175 -0.22 -7.17 3.93
CA MET A 175 -0.62 -5.81 3.52
C MET A 175 0.55 -4.98 2.97
N GLN A 176 1.73 -5.08 3.59
CA GLN A 176 2.93 -4.37 3.14
C GLN A 176 3.43 -4.90 1.80
N ASP A 177 3.33 -6.21 1.57
CA ASP A 177 3.61 -6.78 0.25
C ASP A 177 2.62 -6.26 -0.80
N LEU A 178 1.32 -6.30 -0.52
CA LEU A 178 0.31 -5.76 -1.43
C LEU A 178 0.57 -4.28 -1.75
N THR A 179 0.85 -3.46 -0.74
CA THR A 179 1.16 -2.04 -0.90
C THR A 179 2.38 -1.84 -1.80
N ALA A 180 3.45 -2.62 -1.57
CA ALA A 180 4.66 -2.52 -2.37
C ALA A 180 4.44 -2.91 -3.83
N ARG A 181 3.57 -3.89 -4.08
CA ARG A 181 3.17 -4.30 -5.43
C ARG A 181 2.31 -3.25 -6.11
N ILE A 182 1.34 -2.64 -5.41
CA ILE A 182 0.52 -1.52 -5.93
C ILE A 182 1.44 -0.39 -6.42
N ILE A 183 2.46 -0.03 -5.64
CA ILE A 183 3.45 0.99 -6.01
C ILE A 183 4.27 0.54 -7.24
N ALA A 184 4.77 -0.70 -7.25
CA ALA A 184 5.56 -1.21 -8.37
C ALA A 184 4.79 -1.27 -9.70
N HIS A 185 3.47 -1.43 -9.64
CA HIS A 185 2.57 -1.35 -10.81
C HIS A 185 2.19 0.08 -11.20
N GLY A 186 2.73 1.10 -10.55
CA GLY A 186 2.53 2.52 -10.90
C GLY A 186 1.12 3.04 -10.58
N ILE A 187 0.34 2.27 -9.83
CA ILE A 187 -0.98 2.70 -9.35
C ILE A 187 -0.82 3.84 -8.33
N PHE A 188 0.18 3.72 -7.46
CA PHE A 188 0.65 4.78 -6.58
C PHE A 188 2.10 5.12 -6.86
N LEU A 189 2.47 6.36 -6.56
CA LEU A 189 3.87 6.74 -6.47
C LEU A 189 4.39 6.38 -5.07
N PRO A 190 5.66 5.98 -4.93
CA PRO A 190 6.30 5.88 -3.62
C PRO A 190 6.11 7.20 -2.86
N SER A 191 5.66 7.10 -1.62
CA SER A 191 5.38 8.28 -0.81
C SER A 191 6.63 8.69 -0.04
N TYR A 192 6.71 9.98 0.34
CA TYR A 192 7.70 10.44 1.32
C TYR A 192 7.62 9.64 2.62
N THR A 193 6.41 9.28 3.04
CA THR A 193 6.15 8.49 4.24
C THR A 193 6.89 7.15 4.24
N ASP A 194 7.04 6.48 3.08
CA ASP A 194 7.81 5.24 2.96
C ASP A 194 9.29 5.44 3.34
N ILE A 195 9.88 6.57 2.92
CA ILE A 195 11.25 6.93 3.27
C ILE A 195 11.36 7.32 4.75
N VAL A 196 10.37 8.03 5.29
CA VAL A 196 10.33 8.39 6.72
C VAL A 196 10.33 7.14 7.59
N TYR A 197 9.57 6.10 7.25
CA TYR A 197 9.59 4.86 8.02
C TYR A 197 10.95 4.17 8.00
N ILE A 198 11.66 4.19 6.87
CA ILE A 198 13.05 3.68 6.77
C ILE A 198 13.98 4.50 7.67
N ILE A 199 13.92 5.83 7.57
CA ILE A 199 14.71 6.74 8.42
C ILE A 199 14.44 6.47 9.90
N ARG A 200 13.17 6.44 10.29
CA ARG A 200 12.76 6.22 11.67
C ARG A 200 13.21 4.84 12.18
N CYS A 201 13.28 3.82 11.34
CA CYS A 201 13.73 2.50 11.75
C CYS A 201 15.27 2.41 11.88
N LEU A 202 16.01 3.02 10.96
CA LEU A 202 17.46 2.78 10.83
C LEU A 202 18.34 3.88 11.43
N GLU A 203 17.89 5.14 11.44
CA GLU A 203 18.69 6.32 11.78
C GLU A 203 18.53 6.80 13.23
N GLN A 204 17.83 6.01 14.05
CA GLN A 204 17.74 6.21 15.50
C GLN A 204 19.06 5.81 16.17
N LYS A 205 19.27 6.26 17.42
CA LYS A 205 20.49 5.98 18.18
C LYS A 205 20.79 4.48 18.22
N ASP A 206 22.09 4.14 18.22
CA ASP A 206 22.63 2.81 17.89
C ASP A 206 22.09 1.64 18.77
N ASP A 207 21.48 1.93 19.92
CA ASP A 207 20.92 1.00 20.91
C ASP A 207 19.39 0.88 20.92
N ALA A 208 18.68 1.66 20.10
CA ALA A 208 17.23 1.68 20.11
C ALA A 208 16.64 0.43 19.42
N LYS A 209 16.40 -0.63 20.21
CA LYS A 209 15.47 -1.70 19.86
C LYS A 209 14.06 -1.20 20.18
N ASP A 210 13.21 -1.16 19.17
CA ASP A 210 11.85 -0.61 19.21
C ASP A 210 11.76 0.87 19.61
N VAL A 211 11.28 1.72 18.70
CA VAL A 211 11.28 3.18 18.91
C VAL A 211 9.88 3.75 18.85
N GLY A 212 9.47 4.48 19.89
CA GLY A 212 8.25 5.29 19.88
C GLY A 212 7.23 4.89 20.95
N GLU A 213 6.24 5.76 21.16
CA GLU A 213 5.02 5.45 21.92
C GLU A 213 4.25 4.31 21.25
N PRO A 214 3.35 3.59 21.96
CA PRO A 214 2.62 2.42 21.44
C PRO A 214 2.02 2.62 20.04
N PHE A 215 1.53 3.83 19.74
CA PHE A 215 0.94 4.14 18.43
C PHE A 215 2.00 4.26 17.33
N PHE A 216 3.13 4.93 17.59
CA PHE A 216 4.20 5.15 16.60
C PHE A 216 5.38 4.18 16.76
N GLY A 217 5.20 3.11 17.54
CA GLY A 217 6.22 2.16 17.92
C GLY A 217 6.70 1.35 16.72
N ILE A 218 7.92 1.60 16.29
CA ILE A 218 8.60 0.82 15.26
C ILE A 218 8.99 -0.51 15.89
N LYS A 219 8.51 -1.62 15.33
CA LYS A 219 8.86 -2.98 15.77
C LYS A 219 9.66 -3.65 14.66
N PHE A 220 10.93 -3.97 14.91
CA PHE A 220 11.85 -4.39 13.83
C PHE A 220 11.42 -5.72 13.19
N ASP A 221 10.83 -6.61 13.98
CA ASP A 221 10.24 -7.88 13.58
C ASP A 221 8.96 -7.70 12.73
N PHE A 222 8.40 -6.50 12.64
CA PHE A 222 7.38 -6.09 11.68
C PHE A 222 8.00 -5.32 10.50
N GLU A 223 8.76 -4.26 10.81
CA GLU A 223 9.21 -3.26 9.84
C GLU A 223 10.32 -3.75 8.91
N ILE A 224 11.29 -4.53 9.42
CA ILE A 224 12.40 -5.00 8.57
C ILE A 224 11.89 -5.98 7.49
N PRO A 225 11.05 -6.98 7.80
CA PRO A 225 10.41 -7.80 6.77
C PRO A 225 9.51 -6.98 5.83
N ALA A 226 8.75 -5.99 6.33
CA ALA A 226 7.97 -5.09 5.47
C ALA A 226 8.84 -4.30 4.49
N MET A 227 9.99 -3.79 4.95
CA MET A 227 10.96 -3.10 4.10
C MET A 227 11.50 -4.01 3.00
N ALA A 228 11.70 -5.31 3.25
CA ALA A 228 12.13 -6.23 2.21
C ALA A 228 11.19 -6.23 1.01
N TYR A 229 9.87 -6.13 1.22
CA TYR A 229 8.90 -5.99 0.12
C TYR A 229 9.04 -4.69 -0.66
N ARG A 230 9.29 -3.57 0.04
CA ARG A 230 9.52 -2.25 -0.58
C ARG A 230 10.78 -2.26 -1.45
N PHE A 231 11.90 -2.73 -0.90
CA PHE A 231 13.17 -2.83 -1.62
C PHE A 231 13.09 -3.81 -2.80
N ARG A 232 12.40 -4.95 -2.63
CA ARG A 232 12.13 -5.91 -3.71
C ARG A 232 11.39 -5.26 -4.87
N SER A 233 10.32 -4.52 -4.55
CA SER A 233 9.35 -4.08 -5.55
C SER A 233 9.77 -2.77 -6.23
N TYR A 234 10.34 -1.83 -5.49
CA TYR A 234 10.72 -0.50 -6.00
C TYR A 234 12.01 0.07 -5.37
N GLY A 235 12.95 -0.79 -4.93
CA GLY A 235 14.22 -0.36 -4.33
C GLY A 235 15.11 0.54 -5.20
N LYS A 236 14.96 0.47 -6.52
CA LYS A 236 15.61 1.42 -7.45
C LYS A 236 15.10 2.84 -7.28
N GLU A 237 13.81 2.99 -7.08
CA GLU A 237 13.19 4.30 -6.89
C GLU A 237 13.55 4.85 -5.50
N ILE A 238 13.58 4.00 -4.47
CA ILE A 238 14.11 4.36 -3.14
C ILE A 238 15.55 4.88 -3.27
N TYR A 239 16.42 4.19 -4.02
CA TYR A 239 17.80 4.64 -4.26
C TYR A 239 17.83 6.01 -4.93
N ARG A 240 17.05 6.23 -6.00
CA ARG A 240 16.99 7.52 -6.70
C ARG A 240 16.48 8.63 -5.79
N MET A 241 15.41 8.39 -5.04
CA MET A 241 14.85 9.35 -4.08
C MET A 241 15.88 9.73 -3.01
N VAL A 242 16.63 8.76 -2.47
CA VAL A 242 17.56 9.00 -1.36
C VAL A 242 18.90 9.58 -1.84
N VAL A 243 19.45 9.07 -2.93
CA VAL A 243 20.83 9.38 -3.37
C VAL A 243 20.88 10.47 -4.43
N LYS A 244 19.88 10.54 -5.33
CA LYS A 244 19.93 11.38 -6.53
C LYS A 244 19.03 12.61 -6.45
N SER A 245 18.02 12.63 -5.58
CA SER A 245 17.08 13.75 -5.55
C SER A 245 17.66 14.96 -4.82
N ASP A 246 17.85 16.07 -5.55
CA ASP A 246 17.72 17.42 -4.99
C ASP A 246 16.21 17.72 -4.90
N THR A 247 15.54 17.18 -3.89
CA THR A 247 14.35 17.72 -3.16
C THR A 247 13.16 18.40 -3.88
N VAL A 248 12.90 18.27 -5.19
CA VAL A 248 11.81 19.05 -5.85
C VAL A 248 10.58 18.26 -6.29
N GLU A 249 10.68 17.02 -6.78
CA GLU A 249 9.50 16.31 -7.31
C GLU A 249 8.72 15.47 -6.27
N THR A 250 9.35 15.07 -5.17
CA THR A 250 8.71 14.28 -4.10
C THR A 250 8.15 15.13 -2.97
N GLY A 251 8.33 16.47 -3.02
CA GLY A 251 8.04 17.37 -1.90
C GLY A 251 9.01 17.24 -0.72
N TRP A 252 10.00 16.35 -0.81
CA TRP A 252 11.00 16.14 0.23
C TRP A 252 11.80 17.42 0.42
N THR A 253 11.78 18.01 1.60
CA THR A 253 12.81 18.97 2.01
C THR A 253 13.46 18.42 3.28
N SER A 254 14.75 18.67 3.48
CA SER A 254 15.47 18.25 4.70
C SER A 254 14.88 18.83 6.01
N GLN A 255 13.82 19.64 5.93
CA GLN A 255 13.10 20.24 7.05
C GLN A 255 12.02 19.31 7.63
N GLU A 256 11.70 18.19 6.99
CA GLU A 256 10.67 17.25 7.43
C GLU A 256 11.22 16.00 8.13
N GLU A 257 12.54 15.94 8.36
CA GLU A 257 13.18 14.80 9.02
C GLU A 257 12.73 14.70 10.49
N PRO A 258 12.46 13.47 11.00
CA PRO A 258 12.11 13.28 12.40
C PRO A 258 13.19 13.84 13.33
N GLU A 259 12.77 14.42 14.47
CA GLU A 259 13.73 14.92 15.45
C GLU A 259 14.66 13.80 15.96
N GLY A 260 15.95 14.12 16.14
CA GLY A 260 16.93 13.22 16.74
C GLY A 260 17.57 12.20 15.80
N VAL A 261 17.24 12.22 14.50
CA VAL A 261 17.89 11.36 13.50
C VAL A 261 19.32 11.81 13.18
N LYS A 262 20.13 10.87 12.68
CA LYS A 262 21.49 11.13 12.24
C LYS A 262 21.50 12.09 11.04
N LYS A 263 22.39 13.08 11.08
CA LYS A 263 22.63 13.97 9.93
C LYS A 263 23.67 13.39 8.98
N PHE A 264 23.46 13.59 7.68
CA PHE A 264 24.36 13.17 6.60
C PHE A 264 24.70 14.34 5.71
N ASP A 265 25.89 14.34 5.12
CA ASP A 265 26.31 15.42 4.20
C ASP A 265 25.68 15.26 2.81
N ASN A 266 25.27 14.04 2.44
CA ASN A 266 24.57 13.73 1.19
C ASN A 266 23.83 12.40 1.26
N GLY A 267 22.98 12.16 0.25
CA GLY A 267 22.19 10.94 0.10
C GLY A 267 23.01 9.65 0.01
N GLN A 268 24.19 9.69 -0.60
CA GLN A 268 25.06 8.51 -0.71
C GLN A 268 25.58 8.08 0.67
N GLN A 269 25.95 9.02 1.54
CA GLN A 269 26.34 8.70 2.92
C GLN A 269 25.19 8.09 3.72
N ARG A 270 23.96 8.59 3.55
CA ARG A 270 22.75 8.03 4.17
C ARG A 270 22.53 6.58 3.70
N TRP A 271 22.61 6.35 2.40
CA TRP A 271 22.47 5.02 1.81
C TRP A 271 23.54 4.03 2.30
N ASP A 272 24.80 4.46 2.37
CA ASP A 272 25.90 3.64 2.90
C ASP A 272 25.70 3.31 4.38
N PHE A 273 25.16 4.24 5.17
CA PHE A 273 24.78 3.99 6.55
C PHE A 273 23.66 2.95 6.67
N TRP A 274 22.60 3.03 5.86
CA TRP A 274 21.54 2.01 5.84
C TRP A 274 22.09 0.62 5.50
N LYS A 275 22.95 0.50 4.48
CA LYS A 275 23.61 -0.78 4.14
C LYS A 275 24.39 -1.34 5.33
N LYS A 276 25.12 -0.49 6.05
CA LYS A 276 25.85 -0.90 7.26
C LYS A 276 24.88 -1.43 8.33
N ARG A 277 23.79 -0.72 8.60
CA ARG A 277 22.77 -1.16 9.58
C ARG A 277 22.13 -2.49 9.21
N PHE A 278 21.76 -2.68 7.94
CA PHE A 278 21.23 -3.96 7.48
C PHE A 278 22.26 -5.09 7.54
N THR A 279 23.54 -4.80 7.33
CA THR A 279 24.62 -5.79 7.51
C THR A 279 24.74 -6.21 8.97
N GLU A 280 24.76 -5.25 9.91
CA GLU A 280 24.77 -5.51 11.34
C GLU A 280 23.56 -6.36 11.77
N MET A 281 22.36 -6.04 11.25
CA MET A 281 21.14 -6.80 11.50
C MET A 281 21.21 -8.21 10.93
N ALA A 282 21.66 -8.38 9.68
CA ALA A 282 21.75 -9.68 9.02
C ALA A 282 22.71 -10.65 9.74
N GLU A 283 23.77 -10.12 10.36
CA GLU A 283 24.78 -10.90 11.06
C GLU A 283 24.43 -11.18 12.52
N ASN A 284 23.88 -10.19 13.24
CA ASN A 284 23.88 -10.20 14.71
C ASN A 284 22.49 -10.04 15.35
N TYR A 285 21.41 -9.86 14.59
CA TYR A 285 20.08 -9.68 15.19
C TYR A 285 19.53 -11.00 15.74
N ASP A 286 18.81 -10.98 16.87
CA ASP A 286 18.35 -12.20 17.55
C ASP A 286 17.25 -12.94 16.76
N ASP A 287 16.35 -12.18 16.12
CA ASP A 287 15.22 -12.71 15.34
C ASP A 287 15.65 -13.19 13.93
N GLU A 288 15.31 -14.43 13.58
CA GLU A 288 15.69 -15.04 12.30
C GLU A 288 14.99 -14.40 11.08
N ASN A 289 13.74 -13.96 11.22
CA ASN A 289 12.99 -13.31 10.15
C ASN A 289 13.61 -11.95 9.83
N VAL A 290 14.00 -11.19 10.86
CA VAL A 290 14.73 -9.92 10.70
C VAL A 290 16.07 -10.15 10.01
N ARG A 291 16.85 -11.16 10.42
CA ARG A 291 18.13 -11.48 9.77
C ARG A 291 17.97 -11.81 8.28
N LYS A 292 16.98 -12.66 7.95
CA LYS A 292 16.68 -13.05 6.56
C LYS A 292 16.26 -11.85 5.72
N ALA A 293 15.30 -11.05 6.22
CA ALA A 293 14.82 -9.86 5.53
C ALA A 293 15.94 -8.83 5.31
N ALA A 294 16.78 -8.57 6.31
CA ALA A 294 17.92 -7.68 6.19
C ALA A 294 18.91 -8.15 5.10
N LYS A 295 19.16 -9.47 5.02
CA LYS A 295 19.99 -10.06 3.96
C LYS A 295 19.38 -9.90 2.57
N GLU A 296 18.07 -10.09 2.43
CA GLU A 296 17.36 -9.86 1.17
C GLU A 296 17.44 -8.38 0.74
N ILE A 297 17.20 -7.45 1.68
CA ILE A 297 17.32 -6.01 1.45
C ILE A 297 18.71 -5.66 0.91
N LEU A 298 19.78 -6.19 1.49
CA LEU A 298 21.15 -5.97 0.99
C LEU A 298 21.32 -6.42 -0.46
N GLY A 299 20.70 -7.53 -0.86
CA GLY A 299 20.66 -7.99 -2.24
C GLY A 299 19.99 -6.96 -3.16
N TYR A 300 18.79 -6.51 -2.80
CA TYR A 300 18.05 -5.50 -3.57
C TYR A 300 18.77 -4.14 -3.62
N MET A 301 19.44 -3.74 -2.53
CA MET A 301 20.25 -2.51 -2.51
C MET A 301 21.43 -2.61 -3.48
N ALA A 302 22.12 -3.75 -3.51
CA ALA A 302 23.22 -3.98 -4.47
C ALA A 302 22.71 -3.96 -5.92
N ASP A 303 21.54 -4.55 -6.18
CA ASP A 303 20.90 -4.51 -7.50
C ASP A 303 20.51 -3.09 -7.91
N ALA A 304 20.01 -2.27 -6.99
CA ALA A 304 19.68 -0.86 -7.27
C ALA A 304 20.91 -0.07 -7.70
N GLU A 305 22.03 -0.20 -6.97
CA GLU A 305 23.31 0.44 -7.31
C GLU A 305 23.89 -0.04 -8.65
N ALA A 306 23.84 -1.35 -8.91
CA ALA A 306 24.40 -1.93 -10.13
C ALA A 306 23.64 -1.47 -11.39
N ASN A 307 22.34 -1.20 -11.26
CA ASN A 307 21.51 -0.72 -12.37
C ASN A 307 21.71 0.78 -12.64
N ASP A 308 21.96 1.60 -11.61
CA ASP A 308 22.32 3.02 -11.79
C ASP A 308 23.61 3.18 -12.60
N ARG A 309 24.62 2.33 -12.34
CA ARG A 309 25.89 2.35 -13.10
C ARG A 309 25.75 1.97 -14.58
N LYS A 310 24.60 1.41 -15.00
CA LYS A 310 24.34 0.96 -16.38
C LYS A 310 23.49 1.95 -17.19
N GLU A 311 22.87 2.94 -16.58
CA GLU A 311 22.22 4.04 -17.30
C GLU A 311 23.28 5.11 -17.58
N PRO A 312 23.84 5.22 -18.81
CA PRO A 312 24.67 6.38 -19.11
C PRO A 312 23.79 7.63 -18.97
N GLU A 313 24.33 8.66 -18.32
CA GLU A 313 23.76 10.01 -18.35
C GLU A 313 23.38 10.31 -19.80
N LYS A 314 22.07 10.38 -20.10
CA LYS A 314 21.64 10.96 -21.36
C LYS A 314 22.03 12.42 -21.27
N SER A 315 23.18 12.76 -21.82
CA SER A 315 23.57 14.13 -22.09
C SER A 315 22.43 14.75 -22.89
N VAL A 316 21.66 15.61 -22.22
CA VAL A 316 20.75 16.51 -22.89
C VAL A 316 21.65 17.49 -23.63
N ASP A 317 21.94 17.18 -24.89
CA ASP A 317 22.48 18.15 -25.81
C ASP A 317 21.42 19.24 -25.94
N VAL A 318 21.69 20.36 -25.28
CA VAL A 318 20.96 21.62 -25.45
C VAL A 318 21.19 22.08 -26.89
N LEU A 319 20.14 22.03 -27.69
CA LEU A 319 20.02 22.77 -28.95
C LEU A 319 18.91 23.81 -28.82
#